data_AF-A0ABD5SEU7-F1
#
_entry.id   AF-A0ABD5SEU7-F1
#
_cell.length_a   1.000
_cell.length_b   1.000
_cell.length_c   1.000
_cell.angle_alpha   90.00
_cell.angle_beta   90.00
_cell.angle_gamma   90.00
#
_symmetry.space_group_name_H-M   'P 1'
#
loop_
_entity.id
_entity.type
_entity.pdbx_description
1 polymer ?
#
loop_
_entity_poly.entity_id
_entity_poly.type
_entity_poly.pdbx_seq_one_letter_code
_entity_poly.pdbx_strand_id
1 'polypeptide(L)' 'MSSNLELKRIYVEREPRRREFTVTPEQRAALTTALKRGYYAVPREAKQEEIAAELGISENALSERLRRGTARLV' A
#
# COMPACT_ATOMS: atom_id res chain seq x y z
N MET A 1 17.37 17.04 -47.99
CA MET A 1 17.15 15.64 -47.59
C MET A 1 16.33 15.65 -46.32
N SER A 2 15.01 15.48 -46.45
CA SER A 2 14.12 15.42 -45.29
C SER A 2 13.55 14.01 -45.24
N SER A 3 14.02 13.22 -44.27
CA SER A 3 13.50 11.86 -44.07
C SER A 3 12.10 11.93 -43.48
N ASN A 4 11.17 11.25 -44.14
CA ASN A 4 9.79 11.14 -43.69
C ASN A 4 9.71 10.04 -42.61
N LEU A 5 9.27 10.40 -41.41
CA LEU A 5 9.12 9.46 -40.30
C LEU A 5 7.70 8.86 -40.35
N GLU A 6 7.60 7.59 -40.70
CA GLU A 6 6.31 6.88 -40.74
C GLU A 6 6.03 6.18 -39.41
N LEU A 7 5.14 6.75 -38.60
CA LEU A 7 4.70 6.22 -37.31
C LEU A 7 3.78 5.01 -37.53
N LYS A 8 4.32 3.79 -37.42
CA LYS A 8 3.56 2.54 -37.64
C LYS A 8 2.66 2.10 -36.48
N ARG A 9 2.93 2.51 -35.23
CA ARG A 9 2.04 2.23 -34.09
C ARG A 9 2.42 3.04 -32.86
N ILE A 10 1.44 3.65 -32.21
CA ILE A 10 1.60 4.18 -30.85
C ILE A 10 1.28 3.04 -29.89
N TYR A 11 2.31 2.52 -29.20
CA TYR A 11 2.09 1.75 -27.99
C TYR A 11 1.82 2.76 -26.87
N VAL A 12 0.54 2.94 -26.54
CA VAL A 12 0.20 3.47 -25.22
C VAL A 12 0.60 2.37 -24.26
N GLU A 13 1.69 2.58 -23.54
CA GLU A 13 1.95 1.83 -22.31
C GLU A 13 0.71 2.05 -21.45
N ARG A 14 -0.21 1.07 -21.47
CA ARG A 14 -1.27 1.04 -20.49
C ARG A 14 -0.52 1.04 -19.18
N GLU A 15 -0.52 2.17 -18.47
CA GLU A 15 -0.04 2.19 -17.10
C GLU A 15 -0.60 0.92 -16.47
N PRO A 16 0.27 0.03 -15.94
CA PRO A 16 -0.17 -1.27 -15.44
C PRO A 16 -1.34 -0.95 -14.55
N ARG A 17 -2.57 -1.37 -14.95
CA ARG A 17 -3.83 -0.88 -14.37
C ARG A 17 -3.54 -0.68 -12.92
N ARG A 18 -3.42 0.58 -12.45
CA ARG A 18 -3.13 0.83 -11.04
C ARG A 18 -4.20 -0.03 -10.39
N ARG A 19 -3.81 -1.15 -9.79
CA ARG A 19 -4.74 -1.93 -9.02
C ARG A 19 -5.10 -0.89 -7.98
N GLU A 20 -6.27 -0.29 -8.13
CA GLU A 20 -6.82 0.59 -7.12
C GLU A 20 -7.08 -0.36 -5.97
N PHE A 21 -6.00 -0.69 -5.26
CA PHE A 21 -6.02 -1.54 -4.11
C PHE A 21 -6.93 -0.80 -3.16
N THR A 22 -8.18 -1.27 -3.08
CA THR A 22 -9.29 -0.50 -2.55
C THR A 22 -9.25 -0.63 -1.03
N VAL A 23 -8.12 -0.28 -0.43
CA VAL A 23 -7.99 -0.21 1.02
C VAL A 23 -8.76 1.02 1.50
N THR A 24 -9.52 0.88 2.58
CA THR A 24 -10.18 2.05 3.20
C THR A 24 -9.11 3.01 3.75
N PRO A 25 -9.44 4.29 3.98
CA PRO A 25 -8.52 5.23 4.63
C PRO A 25 -7.93 4.70 5.94
N GLU A 26 -8.73 3.99 6.75
CA GLU A 26 -8.30 3.41 8.03
C GLU A 26 -7.35 2.23 7.85
N GLN A 27 -7.57 1.40 6.82
CA GLN A 27 -6.66 0.30 6.47
C GLN A 27 -5.34 0.86 5.95
N ARG A 28 -5.38 1.90 5.11
CA ARG A 28 -4.19 2.61 4.63
C ARG A 28 -3.41 3.22 5.78
N ALA A 29 -4.10 3.88 6.72
CA ALA A 29 -3.48 4.47 7.90
C ALA A 29 -2.80 3.39 8.76
N ALA A 30 -3.46 2.26 9.00
CA ALA A 30 -2.89 1.13 9.74
C ALA A 30 -1.63 0.57 9.06
N LEU A 31 -1.71 0.25 7.76
CA LEU A 31 -0.58 -0.29 6.99
C LEU A 31 0.60 0.68 6.93
N THR A 32 0.32 1.98 6.70
CA THR A 32 1.36 3.01 6.60
C THR A 32 2.04 3.24 7.94
N THR A 33 1.28 3.27 9.04
CA THR A 33 1.83 3.46 10.39
C THR A 33 2.66 2.24 10.78
N ALA A 34 2.15 1.03 10.56
CA ALA A 34 2.89 -0.20 10.79
C ALA A 34 4.21 -0.24 10.00
N LEU A 35 4.20 0.16 8.73
CA LEU A 35 5.42 0.28 7.92
C LEU A 35 6.41 1.29 8.51
N LYS A 36 5.95 2.51 8.83
CA LYS A 36 6.79 3.58 9.39
C LYS A 36 7.39 3.23 10.74
N ARG A 37 6.68 2.43 11.55
CA ARG A 37 7.13 1.97 12.87
C ARG A 37 8.03 0.73 12.80
N GLY A 38 8.33 0.21 11.62
CA GLY A 38 9.15 -0.99 11.48
C GLY A 38 8.46 -2.27 11.95
N TYR A 39 7.12 -2.31 11.95
CA TYR A 39 6.34 -3.53 12.24
C TYR A 39 6.67 -4.68 11.27
N TYR A 40 7.00 -4.32 10.03
CA TYR A 40 7.38 -5.26 8.97
C TYR A 40 8.90 -5.41 8.82
N ALA A 41 9.71 -4.77 9.67
CA ALA A 41 11.16 -4.91 9.66
C ALA A 41 11.60 -6.30 10.18
N VAL A 42 12.82 -6.70 9.82
CA VAL A 42 13.46 -7.91 10.31
C VAL A 42 14.85 -7.53 10.88
N PRO A 43 15.05 -7.54 12.22
CA PRO A 43 14.06 -7.85 13.26
C PRO A 43 12.95 -6.78 13.35
N ARG A 44 11.80 -7.18 13.92
CA ARG A 44 10.66 -6.27 14.11
C ARG A 44 11.00 -5.17 15.12
N GLU A 45 10.70 -3.93 14.76
CA GLU A 45 11.06 -2.75 15.58
C GLU A 45 9.89 -2.18 16.40
N ALA A 46 8.64 -2.56 16.08
CA ALA A 46 7.45 -2.14 16.84
C ALA A 46 6.43 -3.25 17.03
N LYS A 47 5.68 -3.17 18.12
CA LYS A 47 4.55 -4.06 18.47
C LYS A 47 3.21 -3.49 17.99
N GLN A 48 2.20 -4.35 17.86
CA GLN A 48 0.85 -3.93 17.49
C GLN A 48 0.24 -2.99 18.54
N GLU A 49 0.47 -3.25 19.83
CA GLU A 49 0.05 -2.38 20.94
C GLU A 49 0.49 -0.91 20.76
N GLU A 50 1.76 -0.69 20.39
CA GLU A 50 2.35 0.65 20.22
C GLU A 50 1.73 1.38 19.02
N ILE A 51 1.49 0.66 17.92
CA ILE A 51 0.87 1.20 16.72
C ILE A 51 -0.62 1.49 16.96
N ALA A 52 -1.29 0.64 17.74
CA ALA A 52 -2.70 0.81 18.10
C ALA A 52 -2.89 2.04 19.00
N ALA A 53 -1.98 2.24 19.95
CA ALA A 53 -1.92 3.43 20.79
C ALA A 53 -1.70 4.71 19.95
N GLU A 54 -0.78 4.69 18.99
CA GLU A 54 -0.53 5.83 18.08
C GLU A 54 -1.77 6.20 17.24
N LEU A 55 -2.58 5.21 16.86
CA LEU A 55 -3.81 5.40 16.09
C LEU A 55 -5.07 5.63 16.95
N GLY A 56 -4.96 5.60 18.28
CA GLY A 56 -6.10 5.75 19.19
C GLY A 56 -7.15 4.65 19.04
N ILE A 57 -6.73 3.40 18.76
CA ILE A 57 -7.62 2.25 18.58
C ILE A 57 -7.17 1.07 19.45
N SER A 58 -8.04 0.06 19.60
CA SER A 58 -7.64 -1.19 20.25
C SER A 58 -6.67 -2.01 19.39
N GLU A 59 -5.84 -2.83 20.02
CA GLU A 59 -4.94 -3.76 19.33
C GLU A 59 -5.71 -4.71 18.40
N ASN A 60 -6.87 -5.22 18.84
CA ASN A 60 -7.76 -6.03 18.01
C ASN A 60 -8.22 -5.27 16.75
N ALA A 61 -8.62 -3.99 16.89
CA ALA A 61 -9.02 -3.17 15.75
C ALA A 61 -7.85 -2.94 14.78
N LEU A 62 -6.63 -2.76 15.29
CA LEU A 62 -5.43 -2.69 14.45
C LEU A 62 -5.19 -4.00 13.70
N SER A 63 -5.17 -5.14 14.40
CA SER A 63 -4.94 -6.46 13.81
C SER A 63 -5.92 -6.76 12.69
N GLU A 64 -7.21 -6.49 12.91
CA GLU A 64 -8.27 -6.59 11.92
C GLU A 64 -8.05 -5.68 10.70
N ARG A 65 -7.64 -4.42 10.90
CA ARG A 65 -7.34 -3.48 9.81
C ARG A 65 -6.13 -3.92 8.99
N LEU A 66 -5.07 -4.40 9.64
CA LEU A 66 -3.89 -4.93 8.95
C LEU A 66 -4.24 -6.18 8.15
N ARG A 67 -4.97 -7.14 8.73
CA ARG A 67 -5.40 -8.36 8.02
C ARG A 67 -6.23 -8.02 6.79
N ARG A 68 -7.29 -7.20 6.93
CA ARG A 68 -8.17 -6.83 5.81
C ARG A 68 -7.45 -5.94 4.78
N GLY A 69 -6.57 -5.07 5.24
CA GLY A 69 -5.75 -4.22 4.38
C GLY A 69 -4.83 -5.05 3.49
N THR A 70 -4.03 -5.93 4.09
CA THR A 70 -3.11 -6.82 3.35
C THR A 70 -3.87 -7.75 2.39
N ALA A 71 -5.00 -8.32 2.80
CA ALA A 71 -5.83 -9.18 1.94
C ALA A 71 -6.37 -8.46 0.70
N ARG A 72 -6.45 -7.12 0.69
CA ARG A 72 -6.84 -6.32 -0.48
C ARG A 72 -5.67 -5.96 -1.39
N LEU A 73 -4.43 -6.14 -0.94
CA LEU A 73 -3.21 -5.83 -1.70
C LEU A 73 -2.71 -6.99 -2.56
N VAL A 74 -3.12 -8.23 -2.25
CA VAL A 74 -2.64 -9.45 -2.92
C VAL A 74 -3.68 -9.99 -3.90
#